data_AF-A0AAW1X4Q6-F1
#
_entry.id   AF-A0AAW1X4Q6-F1
#
_cell.length_a   1.000
_cell.length_b   1.000
_cell.length_c   1.000
_cell.angle_alpha   90.00
_cell.angle_beta   90.00
_cell.angle_gamma   90.00
#
_symmetry.space_group_name_H-M   'P 1'
#
loop_
_entity.id
_entity.type
_entity.pdbx_description
1 polymer ?
#
loop_
_entity_poly.entity_id
_entity_poly.type
_entity_poly.pdbx_seq_one_letter_code
_entity_poly.pdbx_strand_id
1 'polypeptide(L)'
;MEVDKQLSSDELDKDCSILLELAESDPLFDKKKKLLQDNGFHSKEQIRIKRSSDPSWLSTTLKVMVRIARIIKLDEDILHNYGKQSIAIFRYQQESKRPSDQGLQL
;
A
#
# COMPACT_ATOMS: atom_id res chain seq x y z
N MET A 1 -47.09 -1.11 -0.12
CA MET A 1 -45.98 -1.54 0.75
C MET A 1 -44.77 -1.66 -0.13
N GLU A 2 -43.83 -0.73 -0.02
CA GLU A 2 -42.52 -0.88 -0.66
C GLU A 2 -41.83 -2.02 0.09
N VAL A 3 -41.56 -3.10 -0.64
CA VAL A 3 -40.86 -4.27 -0.09
C VAL A 3 -39.39 -3.89 -0.12
N ASP A 4 -38.82 -3.61 1.05
CA ASP A 4 -37.38 -3.46 1.20
C ASP A 4 -36.71 -4.66 0.54
N LYS A 5 -36.00 -4.42 -0.57
CA LYS A 5 -35.33 -5.46 -1.34
C LYS A 5 -34.20 -6.01 -0.48
N GLN A 6 -34.50 -7.05 0.29
CA GLN A 6 -33.56 -7.79 1.10
C GLN A 6 -32.45 -8.31 0.18
N LEU A 7 -31.26 -7.73 0.28
CA LEU A 7 -30.07 -8.21 -0.43
C LEU A 7 -29.83 -9.64 0.04
N SER A 8 -29.88 -10.59 -0.90
CA SER A 8 -29.65 -12.01 -0.60
C SER A 8 -28.24 -12.18 -0.02
N SER A 9 -28.08 -13.10 0.94
CA SER A 9 -26.80 -13.42 1.58
C SER A 9 -25.64 -13.61 0.57
N ASP A 10 -25.94 -14.09 -0.64
CA ASP A 10 -24.95 -14.35 -1.71
C ASP A 10 -24.33 -13.07 -2.33
N GLU A 11 -24.98 -11.90 -2.24
CA GLU A 11 -24.38 -10.63 -2.68
C GLU A 11 -23.39 -10.09 -1.64
N LEU A 12 -23.60 -10.45 -0.37
CA LEU A 12 -22.74 -10.12 0.76
C LEU A 12 -21.63 -11.14 0.98
N ASP A 13 -21.36 -12.06 0.03
CA ASP A 13 -20.37 -13.14 0.22
C ASP A 13 -19.28 -13.23 -0.87
N LYS A 14 -19.11 -12.19 -1.68
CA LYS A 14 -18.06 -12.15 -2.71
C LYS A 14 -16.73 -11.57 -2.19
N ASP A 15 -15.63 -12.28 -2.41
CA ASP A 15 -14.27 -11.77 -2.23
C ASP A 15 -14.07 -10.48 -3.06
N CYS A 16 -13.23 -9.57 -2.56
CA CYS A 16 -12.92 -8.32 -3.24
C CYS A 16 -11.53 -8.40 -3.91
N SER A 17 -11.36 -7.77 -5.07
CA SER A 17 -10.05 -7.60 -5.69
C SER A 17 -9.81 -6.13 -6.00
N ILE A 18 -8.64 -5.63 -5.62
CA ILE A 18 -8.20 -4.26 -5.89
C ILE A 18 -6.98 -4.32 -6.81
N LEU A 19 -6.99 -3.51 -7.87
CA LEU A 19 -5.89 -3.38 -8.81
C LEU A 19 -5.23 -2.02 -8.60
N LEU A 20 -3.92 -2.02 -8.31
CA LEU A 20 -3.09 -0.83 -8.25
C LEU A 20 -2.17 -0.84 -9.48
N GLU A 21 -2.36 0.13 -10.37
CA GLU A 21 -1.66 0.19 -11.65
C GLU A 21 -1.00 1.55 -11.83
N LEU A 22 0.30 1.54 -12.12
CA LEU A 22 1.03 2.69 -12.62
C LEU A 22 0.69 2.86 -14.10
N ALA A 23 0.04 3.97 -14.45
CA ALA A 23 -0.36 4.25 -15.82
C ALA A 23 0.86 4.42 -16.73
N GLU A 24 0.88 3.74 -17.88
CA GLU A 24 1.96 3.88 -18.88
C GLU A 24 2.08 5.30 -19.45
N SER A 25 1.01 6.09 -19.35
CA SER A 25 0.98 7.50 -19.71
C SER A 25 1.56 8.44 -18.65
N ASP A 26 1.96 7.94 -17.47
CA ASP A 26 2.57 8.75 -16.42
C ASP A 26 3.93 9.31 -16.91
N PRO A 27 4.15 10.64 -16.86
CA PRO A 27 5.40 11.25 -17.34
C PRO A 27 6.66 10.72 -16.62
N LEU A 28 6.50 10.17 -15.42
CA LEU A 28 7.57 9.62 -14.60
C LEU A 28 7.55 8.08 -14.58
N PHE A 29 6.85 7.44 -15.53
CA PHE A 29 6.60 6.00 -15.56
C PHE A 29 7.84 5.17 -15.27
N ASP A 30 8.93 5.35 -16.04
CA ASP A 30 10.14 4.52 -15.89
C ASP A 30 10.78 4.64 -14.52
N LYS A 31 10.82 5.86 -13.97
CA LYS A 31 11.41 6.12 -12.66
C LYS A 31 10.54 5.52 -11.53
N LYS A 32 9.22 5.69 -11.61
CA LYS A 32 8.26 5.11 -10.64
C LYS A 32 8.22 3.59 -10.73
N LYS A 33 8.26 3.03 -11.94
CA LYS A 33 8.34 1.59 -12.20
C LYS A 33 9.59 0.98 -11.58
N LYS A 34 10.75 1.62 -11.79
CA LYS A 34 11.99 1.19 -11.13
C LYS A 34 11.88 1.25 -9.62
N LEU A 35 11.31 2.33 -9.06
CA LEU A 35 11.14 2.45 -7.61
C LEU A 35 10.19 1.39 -7.03
N LEU A 36 9.12 1.03 -7.75
CA LEU A 36 8.25 -0.10 -7.39
C LEU A 36 9.06 -1.41 -7.36
N GLN A 37 9.83 -1.68 -8.41
CA GLN A 37 10.65 -2.90 -8.54
C GLN A 37 11.73 -3.00 -7.44
N ASP A 38 12.40 -1.89 -7.12
CA ASP A 38 13.39 -1.81 -6.04
C ASP A 38 12.75 -2.09 -4.66
N ASN A 39 11.43 -1.90 -4.52
CA ASN A 39 10.65 -2.24 -3.31
C ASN A 39 9.95 -3.62 -3.42
N GLY A 40 10.20 -4.38 -4.48
CA GLY A 40 9.63 -5.71 -4.70
C GLY A 40 8.21 -5.72 -5.26
N PHE A 41 7.75 -4.64 -5.89
CA PHE A 41 6.41 -4.52 -6.48
C PHE A 41 6.46 -4.46 -8.00
N HIS A 42 5.41 -4.96 -8.64
CA HIS A 42 5.16 -4.79 -10.07
C HIS A 42 4.51 -3.43 -10.37
N SER A 43 4.55 -3.00 -11.64
CA SER A 43 3.81 -1.81 -12.10
C SER A 43 2.29 -2.02 -12.10
N LYS A 44 1.84 -3.27 -11.97
CA LYS A 44 0.45 -3.69 -11.90
C LYS A 44 0.32 -4.75 -10.81
N GLU A 45 -0.26 -4.37 -9.68
CA GLU A 45 -0.43 -5.22 -8.50
C GLU A 45 -1.90 -5.52 -8.26
N GLN A 46 -2.26 -6.81 -8.28
CA GLN A 46 -3.61 -7.27 -7.99
C GLN A 46 -3.67 -7.88 -6.60
N ILE A 47 -4.50 -7.29 -5.74
CA ILE A 47 -4.62 -7.67 -4.33
C ILE A 47 -6.02 -8.24 -4.11
N ARG A 48 -6.08 -9.51 -3.75
CA ARG A 48 -7.33 -10.23 -3.44
C ARG A 48 -7.57 -10.21 -1.94
N ILE A 49 -8.61 -9.50 -1.51
CA ILE A 49 -9.05 -9.45 -0.12
C ILE A 49 -10.20 -10.44 0.05
N LYS A 50 -9.94 -11.48 0.83
CA LYS A 50 -10.95 -12.48 1.19
C LYS A 50 -11.67 -12.07 2.46
N ARG A 51 -12.96 -12.41 2.61
CA ARG A 51 -13.65 -12.18 3.90
C ARG A 51 -13.02 -12.94 5.06
N SER A 52 -12.49 -14.13 4.78
CA SER A 52 -11.80 -14.96 5.76
C SER A 52 -10.38 -14.50 6.10
N SER A 53 -9.93 -13.37 5.55
CA SER A 53 -8.60 -12.84 5.85
C SER A 53 -8.50 -12.45 7.31
N ASP A 54 -7.44 -12.88 7.98
CA ASP A 54 -7.23 -12.47 9.36
C ASP A 54 -6.88 -10.96 9.44
N PRO A 55 -7.22 -10.29 10.56
CA PRO A 55 -6.98 -8.85 10.69
C PRO A 55 -5.50 -8.43 10.55
N SER A 56 -4.56 -9.31 10.89
CA SER A 56 -3.13 -9.01 10.80
C SER A 56 -2.63 -9.03 9.35
N TRP A 57 -3.10 -9.99 8.56
CA TRP A 57 -2.90 -10.03 7.12
C TRP A 57 -3.54 -8.82 6.47
N LEU A 58 -4.79 -8.47 6.82
CA LEU A 58 -5.47 -7.30 6.25
C LEU A 58 -4.71 -6.00 6.55
N SER A 59 -4.26 -5.83 7.80
CA SER A 59 -3.44 -4.67 8.19
C SER A 59 -2.13 -4.59 7.38
N THR A 60 -1.46 -5.73 7.20
CA THR A 60 -0.21 -5.81 6.42
C THR A 60 -0.44 -5.49 4.96
N THR A 61 -1.47 -6.08 4.36
CA THR A 61 -1.89 -5.86 2.98
C THR A 61 -2.25 -4.39 2.74
N LEU A 62 -3.02 -3.76 3.63
CA LEU A 62 -3.34 -2.34 3.54
C LEU A 62 -2.09 -1.44 3.61
N LYS A 63 -1.11 -1.78 4.45
CA LYS A 63 0.18 -1.06 4.49
C LYS A 63 0.94 -1.18 3.17
N VAL A 64 0.93 -2.36 2.55
CA VAL A 64 1.52 -2.58 1.22
C VAL A 64 0.81 -1.74 0.16
N MET A 65 -0.53 -1.77 0.14
CA MET A 65 -1.35 -0.97 -0.78
C MET A 65 -1.01 0.52 -0.69
N VAL A 66 -0.93 1.06 0.54
CA VAL A 66 -0.59 2.48 0.76
C VAL A 66 0.81 2.81 0.24
N ARG A 67 1.78 1.91 0.41
CA ARG A 67 3.14 2.11 -0.12
C ARG A 67 3.15 2.17 -1.65
N ILE A 68 2.49 1.23 -2.30
CA ILE A 68 2.36 1.20 -3.76
C ILE A 68 1.67 2.48 -4.26
N ALA A 69 0.52 2.84 -3.66
CA ALA A 69 -0.24 4.02 -4.03
C ALA A 69 0.57 5.32 -3.88
N ARG A 70 1.38 5.44 -2.81
CA ARG A 70 2.29 6.56 -2.62
C ARG A 70 3.32 6.65 -3.74
N ILE A 71 3.92 5.52 -4.14
CA ILE A 71 4.89 5.52 -5.23
C ILE A 71 4.24 5.93 -6.56
N ILE A 72 3.05 5.40 -6.86
CA ILE A 72 2.29 5.77 -8.08
C ILE A 72 1.99 7.28 -8.10
N LYS A 73 1.63 7.86 -6.96
CA LYS A 73 1.30 9.28 -6.80
C LYS A 73 2.49 10.19 -6.51
N LEU A 74 3.74 9.71 -6.63
CA LEU A 74 4.91 10.56 -6.45
C LEU A 74 4.99 11.64 -7.53
N ASP A 75 5.24 12.87 -7.12
CA ASP A 75 5.52 13.99 -8.03
C ASP A 75 7.02 14.11 -8.32
N GLU A 76 7.35 14.83 -9.40
CA GLU A 76 8.72 14.97 -9.91
C GLU A 76 9.69 15.57 -8.90
N ASP A 77 9.26 16.61 -8.18
CA ASP A 77 10.05 17.30 -7.16
C ASP A 77 10.53 16.36 -6.07
N ILE A 78 9.65 15.46 -5.63
CA ILE A 78 9.98 14.50 -4.58
C ILE A 78 10.90 13.42 -5.16
N LEU A 79 10.64 12.95 -6.40
CA LEU A 79 11.43 11.93 -7.08
C LEU A 79 12.89 12.34 -7.34
N HIS A 80 13.11 13.61 -7.71
CA HIS A 80 14.46 14.16 -7.86
C HIS A 80 15.23 14.16 -6.52
N ASN A 81 14.52 14.39 -5.41
CA ASN A 81 15.10 14.33 -4.07
C ASN A 81 15.42 12.88 -3.61
N TYR A 82 14.62 11.89 -4.04
CA TYR A 82 14.85 10.46 -3.76
C TYR A 82 16.13 9.89 -4.38
N GLY A 83 16.60 10.46 -5.49
CA GLY A 83 17.88 10.08 -6.11
C GLY A 83 19.11 10.32 -5.22
N LYS A 84 18.97 11.09 -4.13
CA LYS A 84 20.07 11.45 -3.21
C LYS A 84 20.02 10.75 -1.85
N GLN A 85 18.90 10.14 -1.44
CA GLN A 85 18.77 9.45 -0.16
C GLN A 85 18.00 8.14 -0.32
N SER A 86 18.75 7.06 -0.49
CA SER A 86 18.22 5.70 -0.52
C SER A 86 17.50 5.36 0.80
N ILE A 87 16.28 4.86 0.69
CA ILE A 87 15.63 3.91 1.63
C ILE A 87 15.22 4.46 3.02
N ALA A 88 15.69 5.63 3.46
CA ALA A 88 15.53 6.06 4.85
C ALA A 88 14.09 6.48 5.25
N ILE A 89 13.31 7.13 4.38
CA ILE A 89 12.05 7.78 4.82
C ILE A 89 10.94 6.78 5.16
N PHE A 90 10.82 5.67 4.42
CA PHE A 90 9.80 4.65 4.74
C PHE A 90 10.17 3.76 5.94
N ARG A 91 11.46 3.65 6.28
CA ARG A 91 11.89 3.03 7.56
C ARG A 91 11.71 3.98 8.73
N TYR A 92 12.03 5.27 8.58
CA TYR A 92 11.95 6.26 9.66
C TYR A 92 10.52 6.42 10.22
N GLN A 93 9.49 6.35 9.37
CA GLN A 93 8.09 6.42 9.83
C GLN A 93 7.59 5.14 10.54
N GLN A 94 8.26 4.01 10.39
CA GLN A 94 7.90 2.74 11.03
C GLN A 94 8.68 2.53 12.33
N GLU A 95 9.94 2.97 12.40
CA GLU A 95 10.79 2.86 13.60
C GLU A 95 10.42 3.88 14.70
N SER A 96 9.85 5.03 14.35
CA SER A 96 9.49 6.10 15.32
C SER A 96 8.25 5.80 16.18
N LYS A 97 7.68 4.59 16.12
CA LYS A 97 6.55 4.13 16.94
C LYS A 97 6.86 2.96 17.88
N ARG A 98 8.14 2.70 18.17
CA ARG A 98 8.48 1.91 19.37
C ARG A 98 8.60 2.88 20.55
N PRO A 99 7.77 2.76 21.61
CA PRO A 99 8.08 3.45 22.84
C PRO A 99 9.48 3.00 23.27
N SER A 100 10.30 4.01 23.52
CA SER A 100 11.65 3.88 24.05
C SER A 100 11.62 3.02 25.31
N ASP A 101 12.09 1.78 25.18
CA ASP A 101 12.73 1.08 26.29
C ASP A 101 14.06 1.81 26.53
N GLN A 102 13.97 2.91 27.27
CA GLN A 102 15.12 3.58 27.85
C GLN A 102 14.90 3.63 29.36
N GLY A 103 15.72 2.83 30.05
CA GLY A 103 15.80 2.78 31.50
C GLY A 103 16.72 1.67 31.97
N LEU A 104 17.96 1.62 31.43
CA LEU A 104 19.04 0.84 32.03
C LEU A 104 19.58 1.59 33.27
N GLN A 105 19.81 0.82 34.36
CA GLN A 105 20.65 1.07 35.54
C GLN A 105 20.04 2.03 36.59
N LEU A 106 19.97 1.68 37.88
CA LEU A 106 20.91 0.93 38.73
C LEU A 106 20.37 -0.39 39.30
#